data_AF-A0AAF0PAR0-F1
#
_entry.id   AF-A0AAF0PAR0-F1
#
_cell.length_a   1.000
_cell.length_b   1.000
_cell.length_c   1.000
_cell.angle_alpha   90.00
_cell.angle_beta   90.00
_cell.angle_gamma   90.00
#
_symmetry.space_group_name_H-M   'P 1'
#
loop_
_entity.id
_entity.type
_entity.pdbx_description
1 polymer ?
#
loop_
_entity_poly.entity_id
_entity_poly.type
_entity_poly.pdbx_seq_one_letter_code
_entity_poly.pdbx_strand_id
1 'polypeptide(L)'
;MSTSQHPVALQMERIVGGDARLLALVMMLPLVDGVFPALILAGALDEPLGALQVGLLIFGGSATVAVILAEMEGSPREQATVVLLVGLPLILLAAVQAAFAPAIASVIDIGIFERFAALVIATIAAQTASATIGESLPNPVVVIGLGLVASVDPSGAEFAVLTDPALVANATLAAGVGVGFALAIALSGPYLREYMDIDRFRFGSAVALGLLPLSLLGMAFGQAPLAALVVAGLFAVDIPFRTGEDEDSSADGSAAAKMDALADGGDATESPAVDGESADDGTDTPGRAPWL
;
A
#
# COMPACT_ATOMS: atom_id res chain seq x y z
N MET A 1 -5.16 -4.87 -45.52
CA MET A 1 -4.48 -5.95 -44.77
C MET A 1 -5.34 -6.24 -43.54
N SER A 2 -5.80 -7.47 -43.38
CA SER A 2 -6.76 -7.87 -42.36
C SER A 2 -6.03 -8.20 -41.05
N THR A 3 -6.00 -7.25 -40.12
CA THR A 3 -5.58 -7.52 -38.74
C THR A 3 -6.75 -8.18 -38.01
N SER A 4 -6.71 -9.50 -37.93
CA SER A 4 -7.59 -10.30 -37.07
C SER A 4 -7.28 -9.97 -35.62
N GLN A 5 -7.96 -8.98 -35.05
CA GLN A 5 -7.94 -8.73 -33.61
C GLN A 5 -8.68 -9.89 -32.94
N HIS A 6 -7.91 -10.82 -32.36
CA HIS A 6 -8.44 -11.96 -31.64
C HIS A 6 -9.22 -11.43 -30.42
N PRO A 7 -10.49 -11.78 -30.21
CA PRO A 7 -11.29 -11.28 -29.08
C PRO A 7 -10.65 -11.59 -27.71
N VAL A 8 -9.82 -12.63 -27.65
CA VAL A 8 -9.02 -13.02 -26.49
C VAL A 8 -7.92 -11.99 -26.17
N ALA A 9 -7.30 -11.36 -27.17
CA ALA A 9 -6.25 -10.37 -26.97
C ALA A 9 -6.81 -9.05 -26.39
N LEU A 10 -7.98 -8.60 -26.86
CA LEU A 10 -8.69 -7.43 -26.31
C LEU A 10 -9.25 -7.67 -24.89
N GLN A 11 -9.45 -8.94 -24.52
CA GLN A 11 -9.87 -9.31 -23.17
C GLN A 11 -8.67 -9.40 -22.23
N MET A 12 -7.50 -9.86 -22.70
CA MET A 12 -6.25 -9.77 -21.95
C MET A 12 -5.75 -8.33 -21.80
N GLU A 13 -5.89 -7.46 -22.80
CA GLU A 13 -5.50 -6.04 -22.70
C GLU A 13 -6.38 -5.26 -21.70
N ARG A 14 -7.64 -5.65 -21.53
CA ARG A 14 -8.53 -5.14 -20.47
C ARG A 14 -8.27 -5.76 -19.10
N ILE A 15 -7.95 -7.05 -19.03
CA ILE A 15 -7.63 -7.76 -17.77
C ILE A 15 -6.24 -7.38 -17.23
N VAL A 16 -5.30 -7.09 -18.12
CA VAL A 16 -4.01 -6.45 -17.84
C VAL A 16 -4.14 -4.94 -18.10
N GLY A 17 -5.32 -4.38 -17.82
CA GLY A 17 -5.60 -2.95 -17.88
C GLY A 17 -5.01 -2.19 -16.70
N GLY A 18 -5.23 -0.86 -16.69
CA GLY A 18 -4.77 0.04 -15.63
C GLY A 18 -5.15 -0.42 -14.22
N ASP A 19 -6.37 -0.93 -14.05
CA ASP A 19 -6.93 -1.42 -12.78
C ASP A 19 -6.06 -2.50 -12.13
N ALA A 20 -5.66 -3.52 -12.92
CA ALA A 20 -4.81 -4.60 -12.43
C ALA A 20 -3.42 -4.10 -12.07
N ARG A 21 -2.89 -3.11 -12.81
CA ARG A 21 -1.59 -2.49 -12.53
C ARG A 21 -1.64 -1.65 -11.25
N LEU A 22 -2.68 -0.84 -11.05
CA LEU A 22 -2.87 -0.04 -9.83
C LEU A 22 -3.03 -0.95 -8.62
N LEU A 23 -3.86 -1.99 -8.73
CA LEU A 23 -4.05 -2.95 -7.66
C LEU A 23 -2.76 -3.72 -7.36
N ALA A 24 -2.03 -4.16 -8.40
CA ALA A 24 -0.75 -4.84 -8.23
C ALA A 24 0.29 -3.94 -7.57
N LEU A 25 0.38 -2.67 -7.96
CA LEU A 25 1.28 -1.71 -7.34
C LEU A 25 0.99 -1.62 -5.85
N VAL A 26 -0.27 -1.37 -5.46
CA VAL A 26 -0.62 -1.21 -4.05
C VAL A 26 -0.44 -2.49 -3.24
N MET A 27 -0.94 -3.62 -3.73
CA MET A 27 -0.91 -4.88 -2.96
C MET A 27 0.49 -5.50 -2.90
N MET A 28 1.31 -5.32 -3.93
CA MET A 28 2.68 -5.87 -3.96
C MET A 28 3.70 -4.93 -3.34
N LEU A 29 3.38 -3.64 -3.16
CA LEU A 29 4.30 -2.65 -2.60
C LEU A 29 4.97 -3.12 -1.30
N PRO A 30 4.24 -3.69 -0.31
CA PRO A 30 4.86 -4.14 0.95
C PRO A 30 5.91 -5.23 0.78
N LEU A 31 5.83 -6.02 -0.31
CA LEU A 31 6.83 -7.05 -0.61
C LEU A 31 8.09 -6.44 -1.23
N VAL A 32 7.95 -5.35 -1.98
CA VAL A 32 9.03 -4.72 -2.75
C VAL A 32 9.73 -3.61 -1.97
N ASP A 33 8.98 -2.84 -1.18
CA ASP A 33 9.51 -1.75 -0.34
C ASP A 33 10.24 -2.25 0.91
N GLY A 34 10.13 -3.55 1.23
CA GLY A 34 10.79 -4.19 2.36
C GLY A 34 9.98 -4.17 3.66
N VAL A 35 8.78 -3.60 3.69
CA VAL A 35 7.93 -3.53 4.89
C VAL A 35 7.52 -4.92 5.36
N PHE A 36 7.09 -5.81 4.45
CA PHE A 36 6.69 -7.16 4.80
C PHE A 36 7.88 -8.04 5.25
N PRO A 37 9.02 -8.08 4.53
CA PRO A 37 10.26 -8.67 5.07
C PRO A 37 10.63 -8.12 6.44
N ALA A 38 10.49 -6.81 6.66
CA ALA A 38 10.81 -6.22 7.94
C ALA A 38 9.88 -6.70 9.06
N LEU A 39 8.59 -6.85 8.77
CA LEU A 39 7.60 -7.41 9.69
C LEU A 39 7.86 -8.88 10.01
N ILE A 40 8.30 -9.68 9.02
CA ILE A 40 8.71 -11.07 9.26
C ILE A 40 9.87 -11.10 10.27
N LEU A 41 10.91 -10.31 10.03
CA LEU A 41 12.11 -10.29 10.89
C LEU A 41 11.84 -9.68 12.27
N ALA A 42 10.87 -8.78 12.38
CA ALA A 42 10.43 -8.18 13.63
C ALA A 42 9.48 -9.10 14.45
N GLY A 43 9.24 -10.33 14.02
CA GLY A 43 8.40 -11.30 14.74
C GLY A 43 6.90 -11.03 14.64
N ALA A 44 6.45 -10.18 13.72
CA ALA A 44 5.03 -9.83 13.57
C ALA A 44 4.14 -11.02 13.17
N LEU A 45 4.76 -12.10 12.68
CA LEU A 45 4.12 -13.29 12.12
C LEU A 45 4.41 -14.54 12.93
N ASP A 46 4.94 -14.42 14.15
CA ASP A 46 5.21 -15.57 15.02
C ASP A 46 3.90 -16.25 15.46
N GLU A 47 2.79 -15.49 15.51
CA GLU A 47 1.46 -15.98 15.86
C GLU A 47 0.45 -15.82 14.71
N PRO A 48 -0.52 -16.74 14.56
CA PRO A 48 -1.56 -16.64 13.54
C PRO A 48 -2.38 -15.35 13.61
N LEU A 49 -2.63 -14.81 14.81
CA LEU A 49 -3.35 -13.54 14.96
C LEU A 49 -2.53 -12.35 14.46
N GLY A 50 -1.21 -12.38 14.63
CA GLY A 50 -0.30 -11.41 14.03
C GLY A 50 -0.40 -11.43 12.50
N ALA A 51 -0.46 -12.63 11.91
CA ALA A 51 -0.70 -12.79 10.48
C ALA A 51 -2.05 -12.23 10.01
N LEU A 52 -3.14 -12.38 10.76
CA LEU A 52 -4.42 -11.74 10.42
C LEU A 52 -4.29 -10.21 10.40
N GLN A 53 -3.69 -9.66 11.45
CA GLN A 53 -3.51 -8.22 11.60
C GLN A 53 -2.64 -7.63 10.49
N VAL A 54 -1.48 -8.25 10.22
CA VAL A 54 -0.59 -7.86 9.12
C VAL A 54 -1.32 -8.01 7.78
N GLY A 55 -2.04 -9.11 7.56
CA GLY A 55 -2.81 -9.35 6.36
C GLY A 55 -3.81 -8.24 6.05
N LEU A 56 -4.60 -7.84 7.06
CA LEU A 56 -5.62 -6.81 6.91
C LEU A 56 -5.04 -5.39 6.80
N LEU A 57 -3.98 -5.08 7.54
CA LEU A 57 -3.44 -3.71 7.60
C LEU A 57 -2.43 -3.40 6.50
N ILE A 58 -1.61 -4.39 6.11
CA ILE A 58 -0.50 -4.19 5.18
C ILE A 58 -0.90 -4.55 3.75
N PHE A 59 -1.54 -5.70 3.54
CA PHE A 59 -1.96 -6.12 2.19
C PHE A 59 -3.40 -5.70 1.87
N GLY A 60 -4.30 -5.82 2.84
CA GLY A 60 -5.71 -5.43 2.72
C GLY A 60 -6.01 -3.98 3.11
N GLY A 61 -4.98 -3.15 3.33
CA GLY A 61 -5.11 -1.81 3.90
C GLY A 61 -5.97 -0.85 3.07
N SER A 62 -6.11 0.39 3.56
CA SER A 62 -6.96 1.41 2.92
C SER A 62 -6.63 1.72 1.48
N ALA A 63 -5.37 1.63 1.08
CA ALA A 63 -4.97 1.80 -0.32
C ALA A 63 -5.62 0.73 -1.22
N THR A 64 -5.65 -0.52 -0.79
CA THR A 64 -6.29 -1.62 -1.55
C THR A 64 -7.80 -1.40 -1.67
N VAL A 65 -8.45 -0.96 -0.57
CA VAL A 65 -9.87 -0.61 -0.58
C VAL A 65 -10.15 0.56 -1.52
N ALA A 66 -9.34 1.62 -1.45
CA ALA A 66 -9.49 2.79 -2.29
C ALA A 66 -9.36 2.43 -3.77
N VAL A 67 -8.35 1.64 -4.16
CA VAL A 67 -8.20 1.20 -5.56
C VAL A 67 -9.41 0.39 -6.02
N ILE A 68 -9.87 -0.58 -5.22
CA ILE A 68 -11.00 -1.43 -5.62
C ILE A 68 -12.31 -0.64 -5.74
N LEU A 69 -12.55 0.30 -4.83
CA LEU A 69 -13.81 1.04 -4.79
C LEU A 69 -13.82 2.25 -5.73
N ALA A 70 -12.69 2.96 -5.89
CA ALA A 70 -12.61 4.19 -6.67
C ALA A 70 -12.10 3.98 -8.10
N GLU A 71 -11.10 3.12 -8.30
CA GLU A 71 -10.40 3.00 -9.59
C GLU A 71 -10.91 1.82 -10.43
N MET A 72 -11.30 0.71 -9.80
CA MET A 72 -11.67 -0.48 -10.55
C MET A 72 -13.06 -0.37 -11.18
N GLU A 73 -13.13 -0.59 -12.49
CA GLU A 73 -14.39 -0.62 -13.23
C GLU A 73 -14.93 -2.06 -13.39
N GLY A 74 -16.10 -2.20 -14.00
CA GLY A 74 -16.69 -3.50 -14.32
C GLY A 74 -17.51 -4.14 -13.21
N SER A 75 -17.91 -5.40 -13.45
CA SER A 75 -18.75 -6.18 -12.56
C SER A 75 -17.96 -6.78 -11.39
N PRO A 76 -18.61 -7.09 -10.25
CA PRO A 76 -17.93 -7.67 -9.08
C PRO A 76 -17.12 -8.95 -9.40
N ARG A 77 -17.55 -9.73 -10.40
CA ARG A 77 -16.84 -10.94 -10.84
C ARG A 77 -15.58 -10.63 -11.65
N GLU A 78 -15.61 -9.58 -12.45
CA GLU A 78 -14.44 -9.12 -13.20
C GLU A 78 -13.38 -8.57 -12.23
N GLN A 79 -13.80 -7.75 -11.27
CA GLN A 79 -12.92 -7.24 -10.22
C GLN A 79 -12.33 -8.37 -9.37
N ALA A 80 -13.14 -9.35 -8.96
CA ALA A 80 -12.67 -10.54 -8.26
C ALA A 80 -11.62 -11.32 -9.06
N THR A 81 -11.76 -11.40 -10.39
CA THR A 81 -10.79 -12.04 -11.26
C THR A 81 -9.46 -11.30 -11.25
N VAL A 82 -9.49 -9.97 -11.31
CA VAL A 82 -8.28 -9.13 -11.21
C VAL A 82 -7.61 -9.29 -9.84
N VAL A 83 -8.39 -9.26 -8.75
CA VAL A 83 -7.87 -9.50 -7.39
C VAL A 83 -7.18 -10.86 -7.28
N LEU A 84 -7.75 -11.93 -7.83
CA LEU A 84 -7.13 -13.25 -7.81
C LEU A 84 -5.87 -13.33 -8.70
N LEU A 85 -5.87 -12.65 -9.84
CA LEU A 85 -4.73 -12.59 -10.75
C LEU A 85 -3.52 -11.94 -10.07
N VAL A 86 -3.74 -10.86 -9.31
CA VAL A 86 -2.70 -10.16 -8.53
C VAL A 86 -2.36 -10.91 -7.24
N GLY A 87 -3.39 -11.39 -6.53
CA GLY A 87 -3.27 -11.96 -5.19
C GLY A 87 -2.59 -13.32 -5.16
N LEU A 88 -2.76 -14.16 -6.19
CA LEU A 88 -2.14 -15.49 -6.19
C LEU A 88 -0.60 -15.40 -6.28
N PRO A 89 0.01 -14.61 -7.19
CA PRO A 89 1.43 -14.30 -7.13
C PRO A 89 1.88 -13.70 -5.81
N LEU A 90 1.12 -12.76 -5.24
CA LEU A 90 1.43 -12.13 -3.95
C LEU A 90 1.59 -13.16 -2.83
N ILE A 91 0.64 -14.10 -2.72
CA ILE A 91 0.70 -15.19 -1.73
C ILE A 91 1.96 -16.04 -1.91
N LEU A 92 2.31 -16.37 -3.17
CA LEU A 92 3.52 -17.14 -3.47
C LEU A 92 4.79 -16.37 -3.08
N LEU A 93 4.88 -15.09 -3.42
CA LEU A 93 6.03 -14.26 -3.06
C LEU A 93 6.17 -14.09 -1.55
N ALA A 94 5.06 -13.92 -0.82
CA ALA A 94 5.08 -13.83 0.64
C ALA A 94 5.64 -15.11 1.29
N ALA A 95 5.24 -16.29 0.79
CA ALA A 95 5.78 -17.57 1.23
C ALA A 95 7.28 -17.69 0.95
N VAL A 96 7.73 -17.24 -0.23
CA VAL A 96 9.15 -17.22 -0.60
C VAL A 96 9.95 -16.29 0.32
N GLN A 97 9.47 -15.08 0.60
CA GLN A 97 10.17 -14.15 1.48
C GLN A 97 10.30 -14.70 2.91
N ALA A 98 9.25 -15.32 3.45
CA ALA A 98 9.31 -15.97 4.75
C ALA A 98 10.27 -17.18 4.78
N ALA A 99 10.35 -17.94 3.68
CA ALA A 99 11.29 -19.04 3.55
C ALA A 99 12.76 -18.60 3.60
N PHE A 100 13.05 -17.37 3.17
CA PHE A 100 14.39 -16.76 3.22
C PHE A 100 14.66 -15.93 4.48
N ALA A 101 13.64 -15.67 5.31
CA ALA A 101 13.80 -14.87 6.51
C ALA A 101 14.89 -15.36 7.48
N PRO A 102 15.05 -16.68 7.73
CA PRO A 102 16.14 -17.17 8.59
C PRO A 102 17.54 -16.83 8.07
N ALA A 103 17.75 -16.90 6.74
CA ALA A 103 19.03 -16.51 6.14
C ALA A 103 19.33 -15.02 6.37
N ILE A 104 18.32 -14.15 6.25
CA ILE A 104 18.47 -12.71 6.48
C ILE A 104 18.70 -12.41 7.97
N ALA A 105 17.97 -13.08 8.86
CA ALA A 105 18.12 -12.95 10.31
C ALA A 105 19.53 -13.32 10.80
N SER A 106 20.22 -14.26 10.12
CA SER A 106 21.58 -14.69 10.49
C SER A 106 22.64 -13.58 10.41
N VAL A 107 22.39 -12.53 9.64
CA VAL A 107 23.33 -11.41 9.42
C VAL A 107 22.86 -10.09 10.02
N ILE A 108 21.83 -10.11 10.87
CA ILE A 108 21.15 -8.92 11.38
C ILE A 108 20.94 -9.01 12.90
N ASP A 109 21.25 -7.92 13.61
CA ASP A 109 20.76 -7.70 14.98
C ASP A 109 19.27 -7.38 14.94
N ILE A 110 18.47 -8.39 15.29
CA ILE A 110 17.00 -8.32 15.28
C ILE A 110 16.47 -7.22 16.19
N GLY A 111 17.10 -6.97 17.34
CA GLY A 111 16.62 -5.96 18.29
C GLY A 111 16.80 -4.53 17.78
N ILE A 112 17.87 -4.25 17.04
CA ILE A 112 18.03 -2.97 16.33
C ILE A 112 17.02 -2.89 15.19
N PHE A 113 16.95 -3.92 14.37
CA PHE A 113 16.12 -3.93 13.17
C PHE A 113 14.61 -3.79 13.49
N GLU A 114 14.13 -4.45 14.54
CA GLU A 114 12.75 -4.36 15.04
C GLU A 114 12.34 -2.92 15.35
N ARG A 115 13.24 -2.14 15.98
CA ARG A 115 12.97 -0.71 16.30
C ARG A 115 12.82 0.13 15.05
N PHE A 116 13.62 -0.14 14.02
CA PHE A 116 13.49 0.54 12.73
C PHE A 116 12.21 0.11 12.01
N ALA A 117 11.86 -1.17 12.02
CA ALA A 117 10.59 -1.65 11.46
C ALA A 117 9.38 -0.99 12.15
N ALA A 118 9.41 -0.86 13.48
CA ALA A 118 8.38 -0.13 14.22
C ALA A 118 8.32 1.35 13.80
N LEU A 119 9.46 2.01 13.62
CA LEU A 119 9.53 3.40 13.15
C LEU A 119 8.96 3.57 11.73
N VAL A 120 9.30 2.66 10.82
CA VAL A 120 8.78 2.64 9.43
C VAL A 120 7.26 2.61 9.44
N ILE A 121 6.68 1.70 10.22
CA ILE A 121 5.22 1.51 10.25
C ILE A 121 4.53 2.71 10.88
N ALA A 122 5.10 3.25 11.97
CA ALA A 122 4.62 4.51 12.56
C ALA A 122 4.67 5.67 11.54
N THR A 123 5.70 5.70 10.70
CA THR A 123 5.88 6.71 9.66
C THR A 123 4.86 6.57 8.54
N ILE A 124 4.58 5.34 8.08
CA ILE A 124 3.54 5.07 7.06
C ILE A 124 2.15 5.43 7.62
N ALA A 125 1.86 5.04 8.87
CA ALA A 125 0.62 5.38 9.54
C ALA A 125 0.42 6.90 9.65
N ALA A 126 1.45 7.63 10.07
CA ALA A 126 1.40 9.09 10.18
C ALA A 126 1.19 9.77 8.82
N GLN A 127 1.90 9.34 7.77
CA GLN A 127 1.72 9.84 6.40
C GLN A 127 0.30 9.59 5.87
N THR A 128 -0.26 8.44 6.20
CA THR A 128 -1.63 8.08 5.78
C THR A 128 -2.68 8.92 6.54
N ALA A 129 -2.41 9.26 7.80
CA ALA A 129 -3.33 10.06 8.63
C ALA A 129 -3.25 11.57 8.35
N SER A 130 -2.10 12.09 7.90
CA SER A 130 -1.91 13.53 7.68
C SER A 130 -0.85 13.83 6.63
N ALA A 131 -1.27 14.52 5.57
CA ALA A 131 -0.38 15.02 4.52
C ALA A 131 0.71 15.96 5.08
N THR A 132 0.35 16.85 6.01
CA THR A 132 1.30 17.80 6.62
C THR A 132 2.39 17.11 7.43
N ILE A 133 2.04 16.03 8.15
CA ILE A 133 3.04 15.25 8.89
C ILE A 133 3.93 14.47 7.91
N GLY A 134 3.36 14.00 6.80
CA GLY A 134 4.11 13.26 5.78
C GLY A 134 5.27 14.05 5.18
N GLU A 135 5.11 15.35 4.95
CA GLU A 135 6.17 16.23 4.40
C GLU A 135 7.39 16.35 5.34
N SER A 136 7.22 16.12 6.63
CA SER A 136 8.29 16.26 7.63
C SER A 136 8.98 14.93 7.99
N LEU A 137 8.41 13.79 7.59
CA LEU A 137 8.93 12.48 7.96
C LEU A 137 9.88 11.92 6.88
N PRO A 138 10.91 11.16 7.28
CA PRO A 138 11.78 10.49 6.32
C PRO A 138 11.01 9.43 5.54
N ASN A 139 11.40 9.24 4.27
CA ASN A 139 10.80 8.20 3.44
C ASN A 139 10.99 6.81 4.11
N PRO A 140 9.93 5.97 4.19
CA PRO A 140 9.98 4.62 4.75
C PRO A 140 11.17 3.78 4.26
N VAL A 141 11.48 3.84 2.96
CA VAL A 141 12.58 3.08 2.34
C VAL A 141 13.94 3.51 2.90
N VAL A 142 14.13 4.80 3.15
CA VAL A 142 15.36 5.33 3.76
C VAL A 142 15.49 4.83 5.19
N VAL A 143 14.40 4.78 5.95
CA VAL A 143 14.41 4.25 7.32
C VAL A 143 14.73 2.76 7.33
N ILE A 144 14.14 1.97 6.43
CA ILE A 144 14.46 0.53 6.26
C ILE A 144 15.95 0.36 5.92
N GLY A 145 16.47 1.14 4.96
CA GLY A 145 17.88 1.07 4.56
C GLY A 145 18.84 1.43 5.69
N LEU A 146 18.55 2.48 6.45
CA LEU A 146 19.32 2.85 7.65
C LEU A 146 19.23 1.76 8.73
N GLY A 147 18.05 1.17 8.92
CA GLY A 147 17.85 0.06 9.85
C GLY A 147 18.71 -1.13 9.49
N LEU A 148 18.70 -1.54 8.22
CA LEU A 148 19.54 -2.62 7.70
C LEU A 148 21.02 -2.32 7.90
N VAL A 149 21.50 -1.12 7.53
CA VAL A 149 22.91 -0.74 7.71
C VAL A 149 23.30 -0.73 9.18
N ALA A 150 22.43 -0.23 10.06
CA ALA A 150 22.69 -0.16 11.50
C ALA A 150 22.66 -1.55 12.15
N SER A 151 21.90 -2.49 11.60
CA SER A 151 21.69 -3.81 12.18
C SER A 151 22.60 -4.90 11.61
N VAL A 152 23.32 -4.67 10.52
CA VAL A 152 24.16 -5.70 9.87
C VAL A 152 25.28 -6.16 10.80
N ASP A 153 25.30 -7.46 11.08
CA ASP A 153 26.39 -8.19 11.73
C ASP A 153 26.81 -9.39 10.85
N PRO A 154 27.84 -9.22 10.00
CA PRO A 154 28.25 -10.26 9.04
C PRO A 154 28.94 -11.46 9.72
N SER A 155 29.21 -11.41 11.02
CA SER A 155 29.94 -12.47 11.72
C SER A 155 29.14 -13.76 11.92
N GLY A 156 27.82 -13.72 11.74
CA GLY A 156 26.88 -14.84 11.92
C GLY A 156 26.30 -15.44 10.64
N ALA A 157 26.80 -15.07 9.46
CA ALA A 157 26.18 -15.42 8.19
C ALA A 157 25.98 -16.93 7.97
N GLU A 158 24.72 -17.36 7.84
CA GLU A 158 24.33 -18.74 7.55
C GLU A 158 23.29 -18.80 6.43
N PHE A 159 23.49 -19.71 5.47
CA PHE A 159 22.50 -19.98 4.43
C PHE A 159 21.49 -21.02 4.93
N ALA A 160 20.42 -20.53 5.56
CA ALA A 160 19.32 -21.36 6.07
C ALA A 160 18.01 -21.02 5.34
N VAL A 161 17.39 -22.02 4.71
CA VAL A 161 16.12 -21.88 3.98
C VAL A 161 15.12 -22.87 4.59
N LEU A 162 13.88 -22.42 4.82
CA LEU A 162 12.79 -23.25 5.35
C LEU A 162 13.02 -23.83 6.77
N THR A 163 13.78 -23.14 7.63
CA THR A 163 14.01 -23.61 9.01
C THR A 163 12.72 -23.57 9.85
N ASP A 164 11.80 -22.67 9.52
CA ASP A 164 10.53 -22.49 10.24
C ASP A 164 9.32 -22.61 9.30
N PRO A 165 8.67 -23.79 9.23
CA PRO A 165 7.46 -23.96 8.42
C PRO A 165 6.25 -23.21 8.98
N ALA A 166 6.22 -22.92 10.28
CA ALA A 166 5.13 -22.15 10.89
C ALA A 166 5.18 -20.69 10.44
N LEU A 167 6.38 -20.11 10.36
CA LEU A 167 6.58 -18.76 9.83
C LEU A 167 6.12 -18.64 8.37
N VAL A 168 6.48 -19.62 7.52
CA VAL A 168 6.02 -19.65 6.12
C VAL A 168 4.50 -19.78 6.04
N ALA A 169 3.89 -20.62 6.88
CA ALA A 169 2.44 -20.76 6.95
C ALA A 169 1.76 -19.45 7.39
N ASN A 170 2.29 -18.76 8.40
CA ASN A 170 1.76 -17.50 8.89
C ASN A 170 1.95 -16.35 7.87
N ALA A 171 3.06 -16.31 7.15
CA ALA A 171 3.27 -15.37 6.05
C ALA A 171 2.29 -15.61 4.89
N THR A 172 2.10 -16.87 4.51
CA THR A 172 1.10 -17.27 3.51
C THR A 172 -0.31 -16.92 3.98
N LEU A 173 -0.60 -17.10 5.27
CA LEU A 173 -1.87 -16.73 5.88
C LEU A 173 -2.08 -15.22 5.80
N ALA A 174 -1.08 -14.40 6.17
CA ALA A 174 -1.18 -12.94 6.12
C ALA A 174 -1.51 -12.44 4.71
N ALA A 175 -0.76 -12.92 3.72
CA ALA A 175 -1.04 -12.62 2.31
C ALA A 175 -2.44 -13.11 1.89
N GLY A 176 -2.82 -14.33 2.29
CA GLY A 176 -4.13 -14.90 2.01
C GLY A 176 -5.28 -14.11 2.65
N VAL A 177 -5.10 -13.58 3.85
CA VAL A 177 -6.06 -12.71 4.53
C VAL A 177 -6.20 -11.38 3.79
N GLY A 178 -5.10 -10.76 3.37
CA GLY A 178 -5.14 -9.53 2.58
C GLY A 178 -5.86 -9.72 1.24
N VAL A 179 -5.56 -10.80 0.52
CA VAL A 179 -6.22 -11.15 -0.75
C VAL A 179 -7.69 -11.51 -0.54
N GLY A 180 -7.99 -12.28 0.52
CA GLY A 180 -9.37 -12.64 0.87
C GLY A 180 -10.20 -11.41 1.24
N PHE A 181 -9.61 -10.46 1.95
CA PHE A 181 -10.24 -9.17 2.26
C PHE A 181 -10.48 -8.35 1.00
N ALA A 182 -9.46 -8.18 0.14
CA ALA A 182 -9.61 -7.52 -1.15
C ALA A 182 -10.72 -8.15 -2.01
N LEU A 183 -10.82 -9.48 -2.02
CA LEU A 183 -11.86 -10.22 -2.73
C LEU A 183 -13.24 -9.93 -2.15
N ALA A 184 -13.37 -9.88 -0.82
CA ALA A 184 -14.62 -9.52 -0.16
C ALA A 184 -15.06 -8.09 -0.50
N ILE A 185 -14.12 -7.15 -0.57
CA ILE A 185 -14.39 -5.75 -0.98
C ILE A 185 -14.81 -5.70 -2.44
N ALA A 186 -14.12 -6.37 -3.36
CA ALA A 186 -14.47 -6.41 -4.78
C ALA A 186 -15.86 -7.02 -5.03
N LEU A 187 -16.18 -8.11 -4.34
CA LEU A 187 -17.51 -8.76 -4.45
C LEU A 187 -18.62 -7.88 -3.86
N SER A 188 -18.31 -7.12 -2.81
CA SER A 188 -19.26 -6.21 -2.13
C SER A 188 -19.24 -4.80 -2.71
N GLY A 189 -18.42 -4.54 -3.74
CA GLY A 189 -18.11 -3.22 -4.26
C GLY A 189 -19.33 -2.34 -4.55
N PRO A 190 -20.39 -2.85 -5.21
CA PRO A 190 -21.60 -2.06 -5.48
C PRO A 190 -22.28 -1.54 -4.22
N TYR A 191 -22.29 -2.31 -3.13
CA TYR A 191 -22.85 -1.89 -1.85
C TYR A 191 -21.89 -0.96 -1.11
N LEU A 192 -20.60 -1.28 -1.10
CA LEU A 192 -19.61 -0.48 -0.36
C LEU A 192 -19.46 0.92 -0.95
N ARG A 193 -19.53 1.09 -2.27
CA ARG A 193 -19.49 2.41 -2.92
C ARG A 193 -20.66 3.32 -2.53
N GLU A 194 -21.80 2.74 -2.13
CA GLU A 194 -22.99 3.48 -1.74
C GLU A 194 -22.97 3.86 -0.25
N TYR A 195 -22.48 2.96 0.61
CA TYR A 195 -22.61 3.08 2.06
C TYR A 195 -21.29 3.30 2.81
N MET A 196 -20.13 3.34 2.14
CA MET A 196 -18.83 3.49 2.80
C MET A 196 -18.20 4.85 2.54
N ASP A 197 -17.87 5.55 3.62
CA ASP A 197 -16.97 6.70 3.59
C ASP A 197 -15.51 6.21 3.54
N ILE A 198 -14.90 6.30 2.36
CA ILE A 198 -13.53 5.85 2.08
C ILE A 198 -12.50 6.67 2.87
N ASP A 199 -12.73 7.97 3.05
CA ASP A 199 -11.81 8.84 3.78
C ASP A 199 -11.80 8.50 5.28
N ARG A 200 -12.98 8.23 5.84
CA ARG A 200 -13.11 7.79 7.23
C ARG A 200 -12.50 6.42 7.46
N PHE A 201 -12.68 5.47 6.53
CA PHE A 201 -12.00 4.18 6.58
C PHE A 201 -10.48 4.35 6.49
N ARG A 202 -9.99 5.19 5.56
CA ARG A 202 -8.56 5.48 5.39
C ARG A 202 -7.94 6.02 6.66
N PHE A 203 -8.54 7.04 7.27
CA PHE A 203 -8.06 7.59 8.53
C PHE A 203 -8.07 6.55 9.66
N GLY A 204 -9.17 5.81 9.83
CA GLY A 204 -9.27 4.80 10.88
C GLY A 204 -8.28 3.64 10.69
N SER A 205 -8.03 3.21 9.45
CA SER A 205 -7.02 2.21 9.12
C SER A 205 -5.59 2.71 9.40
N ALA A 206 -5.33 4.01 9.22
CA ALA A 206 -4.05 4.63 9.55
C ALA A 206 -3.82 4.63 11.07
N VAL A 207 -4.87 4.92 11.86
CA VAL A 207 -4.82 4.82 13.32
C VAL A 207 -4.55 3.38 13.75
N ALA A 208 -5.24 2.40 13.14
CA ALA A 208 -5.00 0.99 13.40
C ALA A 208 -3.56 0.57 13.07
N LEU A 209 -3.05 0.98 11.91
CA LEU A 209 -1.65 0.76 11.50
C LEU A 209 -0.66 1.41 12.48
N GLY A 210 -0.97 2.60 13.01
CA GLY A 210 -0.16 3.30 13.99
C GLY A 210 -0.07 2.61 15.36
N LEU A 211 -1.03 1.73 15.69
CA LEU A 211 -0.96 0.90 16.91
C LEU A 211 -0.10 -0.35 16.72
N LEU A 212 0.07 -0.82 15.48
CA LEU A 212 0.87 -2.01 15.16
C LEU A 212 2.31 -1.93 15.70
N PRO A 213 3.09 -0.85 15.51
CA PRO A 213 4.46 -0.78 16.01
C PRO A 213 4.54 -0.86 17.54
N LEU A 214 3.52 -0.38 18.27
CA LEU A 214 3.47 -0.52 19.73
C LEU A 214 3.29 -1.98 20.14
N SER A 215 2.49 -2.73 19.37
CA SER A 215 2.30 -4.17 19.57
C SER A 215 3.59 -4.96 19.28
N LEU A 216 4.33 -4.60 18.22
CA LEU A 216 5.62 -5.22 17.89
C LEU A 216 6.66 -5.04 19.01
N LEU A 217 6.75 -3.83 19.56
CA LEU A 217 7.70 -3.51 20.65
C LEU A 217 7.32 -4.14 22.00
N GLY A 218 6.38 -5.09 22.02
CA GLY A 218 5.97 -5.82 23.22
C GLY A 218 5.18 -4.97 24.23
N MET A 219 4.69 -3.79 23.83
CA MET A 219 3.76 -3.06 24.69
C MET A 219 2.40 -3.78 24.74
N ALA A 220 1.61 -3.53 25.80
CA ALA A 220 0.35 -4.22 26.07
C ALA A 220 -0.80 -3.83 25.10
N PHE A 221 -0.49 -3.71 23.81
CA PHE A 221 -1.40 -3.37 22.73
C PHE A 221 -1.85 -4.57 21.91
N GLY A 222 -1.23 -5.75 22.02
CA GLY A 222 -1.72 -7.03 21.47
C GLY A 222 -2.59 -6.92 20.21
N GLN A 223 -3.91 -7.13 20.37
CA GLN A 223 -4.92 -7.08 19.30
C GLN A 223 -5.60 -5.71 19.09
N ALA A 224 -5.10 -4.65 19.74
CA ALA A 224 -5.61 -3.29 19.60
C ALA A 224 -5.59 -2.77 18.15
N PRO A 225 -4.58 -3.05 17.31
CA PRO A 225 -4.60 -2.65 15.89
C PRO A 225 -5.78 -3.28 15.15
N LEU A 226 -6.03 -4.58 15.37
CA LEU A 226 -7.16 -5.29 14.76
C LEU A 226 -8.50 -4.76 15.28
N ALA A 227 -8.62 -4.52 16.59
CA ALA A 227 -9.81 -3.91 17.17
C ALA A 227 -10.07 -2.51 16.60
N ALA A 228 -9.03 -1.67 16.49
CA ALA A 228 -9.11 -0.34 15.90
C ALA A 228 -9.55 -0.40 14.43
N LEU A 229 -9.06 -1.38 13.66
CA LEU A 229 -9.50 -1.59 12.28
C LEU A 229 -10.99 -1.97 12.20
N VAL A 230 -11.47 -2.84 13.09
CA VAL A 230 -12.89 -3.20 13.16
C VAL A 230 -13.74 -1.99 13.50
N VAL A 231 -13.33 -1.19 14.48
CA VAL A 231 -13.99 0.07 14.84
C VAL A 231 -13.99 1.04 13.66
N ALA A 232 -12.85 1.20 12.98
CA ALA A 232 -12.74 2.03 11.79
C ALA A 232 -13.72 1.60 10.68
N GLY A 233 -13.78 0.29 10.39
CA GLY A 233 -14.73 -0.27 9.44
C GLY A 233 -16.18 0.00 9.82
N LEU A 234 -16.54 -0.16 11.10
CA LEU A 234 -17.90 0.09 11.58
C LEU A 234 -18.29 1.57 11.45
N PHE A 235 -17.38 2.49 11.79
CA PHE A 235 -17.62 3.93 11.68
C PHE A 235 -17.57 4.44 10.24
N ALA A 236 -16.89 3.74 9.34
CA ALA A 236 -16.85 4.09 7.92
C ALA A 236 -18.17 3.75 7.19
N VAL A 237 -19.01 2.86 7.73
CA VAL A 237 -20.32 2.57 7.13
C VAL A 237 -21.30 3.67 7.50
N ASP A 238 -21.72 4.44 6.50
CA ASP A 238 -22.80 5.40 6.57
C ASP A 238 -24.13 4.70 6.28
N ILE A 239 -24.80 4.26 7.35
CA ILE A 239 -26.17 3.78 7.25
C ILE A 239 -27.06 5.02 7.31
N PRO A 240 -27.91 5.29 6.29
CA PRO A 240 -28.87 6.38 6.36
C PRO A 240 -29.92 6.03 7.42
N PHE A 241 -29.59 6.30 8.68
CA PHE A 241 -30.59 6.45 9.70
C PHE A 241 -31.39 7.66 9.28
N ARG A 242 -32.65 7.40 8.93
CA ARG A 242 -33.67 8.39 8.60
C ARG A 242 -33.97 9.22 9.85
N THR A 243 -32.99 10.00 10.29
CA THR A 243 -33.18 11.10 11.24
C THR A 243 -33.82 12.18 10.40
N GLY A 244 -35.15 12.15 10.35
CA GLY A 244 -35.90 13.25 9.77
C GLY A 244 -35.63 14.48 10.62
N GLU A 245 -34.81 15.38 10.11
CA GLU A 245 -34.92 16.82 10.36
C GLU A 245 -34.04 17.53 9.32
N ASP A 246 -34.70 18.46 8.64
CA ASP A 246 -34.16 19.29 7.58
C ASP A 246 -32.96 20.11 8.07
N GLU A 247 -31.79 19.96 7.46
CA GLU A 247 -30.79 21.02 7.42
C GLU A 247 -30.21 21.14 6.01
N ASP A 248 -30.85 22.03 5.24
CA ASP A 248 -30.22 22.75 4.16
C ASP A 248 -28.88 23.34 4.65
N SER A 249 -27.77 22.69 4.30
CA SER A 249 -26.47 23.34 4.26
C SER A 249 -25.86 23.13 2.88
N SER A 250 -26.27 24.02 1.98
CA SER A 250 -25.57 24.28 0.73
C SER A 250 -24.18 24.85 1.06
N ALA A 251 -23.19 23.97 1.22
CA ALA A 251 -21.78 24.36 1.17
C ALA A 251 -21.24 24.06 -0.23
N ASP A 252 -21.60 24.94 -1.17
CA ASP A 252 -20.85 25.09 -2.41
C ASP A 252 -19.47 25.66 -2.03
N GLY A 253 -18.42 24.88 -2.31
CA GLY A 253 -17.09 25.15 -1.77
C GLY A 253 -16.06 24.12 -2.23
N SER A 254 -15.96 23.96 -3.55
CA SER A 254 -14.88 23.30 -4.28
C SER A 254 -13.49 23.61 -3.69
N ALA A 255 -13.05 22.80 -2.73
CA ALA A 255 -11.68 22.72 -2.23
C ALA A 255 -11.17 21.27 -2.12
N ALA A 256 -12.07 20.27 -2.22
CA ALA A 256 -11.72 18.85 -2.22
C ALA A 256 -11.24 18.33 -3.59
N ALA A 257 -11.48 19.06 -4.69
CA ALA A 257 -11.10 18.67 -6.05
C ALA A 257 -9.64 19.01 -6.43
N LYS A 258 -8.76 19.24 -5.45
CA LYS A 258 -7.31 19.49 -5.67
C LYS A 258 -6.37 18.61 -4.83
N MET A 259 -6.89 17.52 -4.27
CA MET A 259 -6.07 16.43 -3.69
C MET A 259 -6.25 15.11 -4.43
N ASP A 260 -6.80 15.19 -5.64
CA ASP A 260 -6.90 14.08 -6.57
C ASP A 260 -5.64 14.07 -7.44
N ALA A 261 -4.93 12.93 -7.42
CA ALA A 261 -3.58 12.68 -7.97
C ALA A 261 -2.38 13.20 -7.14
N LEU A 262 -1.89 12.33 -6.22
CA LEU A 262 -0.47 11.92 -6.05
C LEU A 262 -0.26 11.36 -4.64
N ALA A 263 -0.32 10.03 -4.51
CA ALA A 263 0.54 9.34 -3.55
C ALA A 263 1.87 9.08 -4.26
N ASP A 264 2.78 10.04 -4.15
CA ASP A 264 4.18 9.91 -4.57
C ASP A 264 4.89 8.94 -3.63
N GLY A 265 5.38 7.86 -4.22
CA GLY A 265 6.19 6.83 -3.59
C GLY A 265 7.00 6.12 -4.65
N GLY A 266 7.81 6.86 -5.42
CA GLY A 266 8.76 6.26 -6.34
C GLY A 266 9.42 7.28 -7.28
N ASP A 267 10.57 7.81 -6.88
CA ASP A 267 11.45 8.61 -7.73
C ASP A 267 12.02 7.73 -8.86
N ALA A 268 11.51 7.93 -10.08
CA ALA A 268 12.10 7.40 -11.30
C ALA A 268 12.72 8.57 -12.07
N THR A 269 14.02 8.72 -11.91
CA THR A 269 14.89 9.58 -12.73
C THR A 269 14.58 9.41 -14.23
N GLU A 270 14.04 10.44 -14.87
CA GLU A 270 14.07 10.60 -16.33
C GLU A 270 14.81 11.89 -16.71
N SER A 271 15.78 11.73 -17.60
CA SER A 271 16.63 12.79 -18.17
C SER A 271 15.82 13.72 -19.08
N PRO A 272 16.19 15.01 -19.22
CA PRO A 272 15.47 15.90 -20.11
C PRO A 272 15.81 15.61 -21.58
N ALA A 273 14.79 15.22 -22.35
CA ALA A 273 14.79 15.29 -23.80
C ALA A 273 14.64 16.75 -24.23
N VAL A 274 15.53 17.21 -25.09
CA VAL A 274 15.51 18.53 -25.72
C VAL A 274 14.70 18.41 -27.00
N ASP A 275 13.50 18.97 -27.02
CA ASP A 275 12.74 19.16 -28.26
C ASP A 275 12.74 20.64 -28.67
N GLY A 276 13.13 20.84 -29.92
CA GLY A 276 13.37 22.13 -30.55
C GLY A 276 12.10 22.88 -30.92
N GLU A 277 12.08 24.15 -30.57
CA GLU A 277 11.13 25.12 -31.11
C GLU A 277 11.67 25.72 -32.41
N SER A 278 10.97 25.41 -33.51
CA SER A 278 11.02 26.17 -34.76
C SER A 278 9.85 27.16 -34.78
N ALA A 279 10.15 28.45 -34.70
CA ALA A 279 9.27 29.53 -35.13
C ALA A 279 10.10 30.62 -35.84
N ASP A 280 9.98 30.60 -37.16
CA ASP A 280 10.19 31.68 -38.14
C ASP A 280 9.33 32.91 -37.74
N ASP A 281 9.58 34.20 -37.99
CA ASP A 281 10.35 34.94 -38.99
C ASP A 281 10.45 36.42 -38.54
N GLY A 282 11.60 37.06 -38.81
CA GLY A 282 11.71 38.44 -39.32
C GLY A 282 11.32 39.66 -38.47
N THR A 283 12.32 40.37 -37.90
CA THR A 283 12.68 41.75 -38.32
C THR A 283 13.91 42.30 -37.56
N ASP A 284 14.82 42.89 -38.35
CA ASP A 284 16.11 43.47 -37.99
C ASP A 284 16.05 44.62 -36.95
N THR A 285 16.93 44.59 -35.93
CA THR A 285 17.68 45.79 -35.47
C THR A 285 18.96 45.38 -34.73
N PRO A 286 20.15 45.92 -35.10
CA PRO A 286 21.43 45.49 -34.54
C PRO A 286 21.81 46.25 -33.26
N GLY A 287 22.19 45.51 -32.22
CA GLY A 287 23.14 45.96 -31.22
C GLY A 287 22.59 46.69 -29.99
N ARG A 288 22.58 45.98 -28.85
CA ARG A 288 23.37 46.37 -27.67
C ARG A 288 23.39 45.25 -26.63
N ALA A 289 24.60 44.97 -26.15
CA ALA A 289 24.93 43.99 -25.12
C ALA A 289 24.25 44.28 -23.75
N PRO A 290 24.21 43.26 -22.88
CA PRO A 290 23.23 43.12 -21.81
C PRO A 290 23.73 43.58 -20.42
N TRP A 291 22.78 43.98 -19.54
CA TRP A 291 22.68 43.77 -18.07
C TRP A 291 23.92 43.22 -17.32
N LEU A 292 24.42 43.72 -16.17
CA LEU A 292 23.80 44.13 -14.89
C LEU A 292 22.54 43.37 -14.48
#